data_AF-A0A9D6TQB8-F1
#
_entry.id   AF-A0A9D6TQB8-F1
#
_cell.length_a   1.000
_cell.length_b   1.000
_cell.length_c   1.000
_cell.angle_alpha   90.00
_cell.angle_beta   90.00
_cell.angle_gamma   90.00
#
_symmetry.space_group_name_H-M   'P 1'
#
loop_
_entity.id
_entity.type
_entity.pdbx_description
1 polymer ?
#
loop_
_entity_poly.entity_id
_entity_poly.type
_entity_poly.pdbx_seq_one_letter_code
_entity_poly.pdbx_strand_id
1 'polypeptide(L)'
;MKFPLLLAILALALPPLRAADDYQPGPDSKVRPGVPQGELIKFEFNGSKFFPGTTREITVYVPKQYDAVKPACVYVNQDGLQ
;
A
#
# COMPACT_ATOMS: atom_id res chain seq x y z
N MET A 1 -10.32 -47.83 -19.85
CA MET A 1 -8.93 -47.32 -19.75
C MET A 1 -8.66 -45.97 -20.46
N LYS A 2 -9.63 -45.37 -21.19
CA LYS A 2 -9.41 -44.09 -21.94
C LYS A 2 -9.80 -42.82 -21.18
N PHE A 3 -10.58 -42.95 -20.11
CA PHE A 3 -11.05 -41.83 -19.27
C PHE A 3 -9.94 -41.05 -18.52
N PRO A 4 -8.91 -41.68 -17.92
CA PRO A 4 -7.89 -40.91 -17.19
C PRO A 4 -6.96 -40.13 -18.13
N LEU A 5 -6.77 -40.62 -19.37
CA LEU A 5 -5.95 -39.96 -20.38
C LEU A 5 -6.62 -38.68 -20.90
N LEU A 6 -7.95 -38.68 -21.05
CA LEU A 6 -8.71 -37.52 -21.51
C LEU A 6 -8.70 -36.38 -20.48
N LEU A 7 -8.78 -36.71 -19.19
CA LEU A 7 -8.66 -35.75 -18.08
C LEU A 7 -7.25 -35.15 -17.98
N ALA A 8 -6.21 -35.96 -18.19
CA ALA A 8 -4.83 -35.48 -18.19
C ALA A 8 -4.56 -34.50 -19.36
N ILE A 9 -5.08 -34.78 -20.55
CA ILE A 9 -4.96 -33.88 -21.71
C ILE A 9 -5.70 -32.57 -21.48
N LEU A 10 -6.88 -32.61 -20.84
CA LEU A 10 -7.64 -31.40 -20.51
C LEU A 10 -6.92 -30.51 -19.47
N ALA A 11 -6.23 -31.12 -18.51
CA ALA A 11 -5.43 -30.38 -17.52
C ALA A 11 -4.20 -29.69 -18.12
N LEU A 12 -3.58 -30.28 -19.16
CA LEU A 12 -2.45 -29.70 -19.90
C LEU A 12 -2.86 -28.62 -20.91
N ALA A 13 -4.16 -28.52 -21.26
CA ALA A 13 -4.69 -27.53 -22.20
C ALA A 13 -5.17 -26.23 -21.53
N LEU A 14 -5.12 -26.14 -20.19
CA LEU A 14 -5.47 -24.93 -19.47
C LEU A 14 -4.30 -23.93 -19.54
N PRO A 15 -4.52 -22.68 -20.01
CA PRO A 15 -3.49 -21.64 -19.88
C PRO A 15 -3.17 -21.42 -18.39
N PRO A 16 -1.92 -21.09 -18.03
CA PRO A 16 -1.58 -20.81 -16.65
C PRO A 16 -2.47 -19.67 -16.13
N LEU A 17 -3.23 -19.93 -15.07
CA LEU A 17 -3.86 -18.87 -14.29
C LEU A 17 -2.72 -18.01 -13.73
N ARG A 18 -2.44 -16.88 -14.37
CA ARG A 18 -1.57 -15.86 -13.77
C ARG A 18 -2.39 -15.16 -12.69
N ALA A 19 -1.89 -15.22 -11.45
CA ALA A 19 -2.33 -14.26 -10.44
C ALA A 19 -2.15 -12.85 -11.03
N ALA A 20 -3.15 -11.99 -10.87
CA ALA A 20 -3.13 -10.65 -11.45
C ALA A 20 -1.93 -9.87 -10.88
N ASP A 21 -0.91 -9.64 -11.70
CA ASP A 21 0.30 -8.89 -11.30
C ASP A 21 0.91 -8.12 -12.49
N ASP A 22 0.12 -7.78 -13.52
CA ASP A 22 0.54 -6.87 -14.59
C ASP A 22 0.13 -5.42 -14.34
N TYR A 23 -0.23 -5.07 -13.09
CA TYR A 23 -0.65 -3.72 -12.73
C TYR A 23 0.38 -2.68 -13.19
N GLN A 24 -0.05 -1.83 -14.10
CA GLN A 24 0.70 -0.65 -14.52
C GLN A 24 0.15 0.55 -13.76
N PRO A 25 0.94 1.22 -12.91
CA PRO A 25 0.51 2.42 -12.23
C PRO A 25 0.03 3.47 -13.24
N GLY A 26 -1.12 4.07 -12.95
CA GLY A 26 -1.68 5.14 -13.76
C GLY A 26 -0.80 6.40 -13.75
N PRO A 27 -1.10 7.39 -14.61
CA PRO A 27 -0.37 8.67 -14.64
C PRO A 27 -0.30 9.38 -13.27
N ASP A 28 -1.33 9.23 -12.44
CA ASP A 28 -1.40 9.85 -11.11
C ASP A 28 -0.44 9.22 -10.08
N SER A 29 0.09 8.04 -10.37
CA SER A 29 1.12 7.39 -9.55
C SER A 29 2.53 7.92 -9.82
N LYS A 30 2.69 8.82 -10.80
CA LYS A 30 3.99 9.39 -11.19
C LYS A 30 4.13 10.81 -10.64
N VAL A 31 5.35 11.17 -10.23
CA VAL A 31 5.65 12.55 -9.83
C VAL A 31 5.40 13.50 -11.01
N ARG A 32 4.64 14.56 -10.75
CA ARG A 32 4.29 15.57 -11.75
C ARG A 32 5.07 16.87 -11.52
N PRO A 33 5.77 17.40 -12.54
CA PRO A 33 6.42 18.71 -12.44
C PRO A 33 5.43 19.81 -12.05
N GLY A 34 5.86 20.74 -11.20
CA GLY A 34 5.05 21.88 -10.76
C GLY A 34 4.00 21.59 -9.71
N VAL A 35 3.79 20.32 -9.30
CA VAL A 35 2.91 20.00 -8.17
C VAL A 35 3.64 20.27 -6.85
N PRO A 36 3.09 21.12 -5.95
CA PRO A 36 3.69 21.38 -4.65
C PRO A 36 3.87 20.10 -3.84
N GLN A 37 5.07 19.90 -3.31
CA GLN A 37 5.40 18.76 -2.46
C GLN A 37 5.08 19.10 -1.01
N GLY A 38 4.38 18.21 -0.33
CA GLY A 38 4.21 18.28 1.11
C GLY A 38 5.49 17.96 1.88
N GLU A 39 5.36 17.84 3.19
CA GLU A 39 6.47 17.62 4.11
C GLU A 39 6.25 16.32 4.89
N LEU A 40 7.33 15.57 5.10
CA LEU A 40 7.33 14.39 5.97
C LEU A 40 7.87 14.79 7.33
N ILE A 41 7.04 14.70 8.34
CA ILE A 41 7.40 15.00 9.73
C ILE A 41 7.51 13.68 10.48
N LYS A 42 8.65 13.46 11.12
CA LYS A 42 8.91 12.28 11.95
C LYS A 42 8.62 12.58 13.41
N PHE A 43 7.99 11.63 14.08
CA PHE A 43 7.65 11.70 15.50
C PHE A 43 8.03 10.40 16.19
N GLU A 44 8.39 10.50 17.46
CA GLU A 44 8.52 9.35 18.33
C GLU A 44 7.28 9.25 19.23
N PHE A 45 6.63 8.09 19.22
CA PHE A 45 5.55 7.75 20.14
C PHE A 45 6.03 6.71 21.15
N ASN A 46 6.34 7.16 22.36
CA ASN A 46 6.86 6.35 23.47
C ASN A 46 5.92 6.30 24.70
N GLY A 47 4.78 7.00 24.65
CA GLY A 47 3.82 7.12 25.75
C GLY A 47 2.63 6.15 25.67
N SER A 48 2.80 4.97 25.10
CA SER A 48 1.67 4.03 24.92
C SER A 48 1.16 3.48 26.25
N LYS A 49 -0.13 3.72 26.54
CA LYS A 49 -0.81 3.17 27.73
C LYS A 49 -1.10 1.67 27.60
N PHE A 50 -1.29 1.19 26.37
CA PHE A 50 -1.65 -0.21 26.08
C PHE A 50 -0.42 -1.10 25.88
N PHE A 51 0.68 -0.50 25.44
CA PHE A 51 1.96 -1.19 25.26
C PHE A 51 3.07 -0.42 25.98
N PRO A 52 3.10 -0.42 27.33
CA PRO A 52 4.09 0.34 28.10
C PRO A 52 5.52 -0.08 27.76
N GLY A 53 6.45 0.89 27.76
CA GLY A 53 7.87 0.66 27.49
C GLY A 53 8.22 0.45 26.00
N THR A 54 7.24 0.61 25.09
CA THR A 54 7.49 0.54 23.64
C THR A 54 7.64 1.93 23.04
N THR A 55 8.54 2.03 22.06
CA THR A 55 8.75 3.23 21.24
C THR A 55 8.39 2.92 19.79
N ARG A 56 7.68 3.83 19.12
CA ARG A 56 7.32 3.73 17.70
C ARG A 56 7.75 5.01 16.97
N GLU A 57 8.49 4.88 15.87
CA GLU A 57 8.66 5.99 14.93
C GLU A 57 7.41 6.07 14.05
N ILE A 58 6.83 7.25 13.94
CA ILE A 58 5.68 7.53 13.06
C ILE A 58 6.10 8.65 12.11
N THR A 59 5.74 8.52 10.84
CA THR A 59 5.90 9.60 9.85
C THR A 59 4.54 10.12 9.42
N VAL A 60 4.37 11.44 9.42
CA VAL A 60 3.16 12.12 8.93
C VAL A 60 3.52 12.92 7.69
N TYR A 61 2.80 12.68 6.59
CA TYR A 61 2.85 13.54 5.41
C TYR A 61 1.84 14.68 5.54
N VAL A 62 2.30 15.92 5.42
CA VAL A 62 1.46 17.12 5.42
C VAL A 62 1.44 17.73 4.02
N PRO A 63 0.30 17.76 3.31
CA PRO A 63 0.21 18.40 2.01
C PRO A 63 0.59 19.88 2.06
N LYS A 64 1.26 20.41 1.03
CA LYS A 64 1.75 21.80 1.03
C LYS A 64 0.65 22.84 1.17
N GLN A 65 -0.56 22.49 0.75
CA GLN A 65 -1.74 23.35 0.74
C GLN A 65 -2.57 23.23 2.02
N TYR A 66 -2.15 22.42 3.00
CA TYR A 66 -2.86 22.30 4.25
C TYR A 66 -2.83 23.62 5.04
N ASP A 67 -4.01 24.07 5.46
CA ASP A 67 -4.21 25.22 6.34
C ASP A 67 -4.74 24.72 7.69
N ALA A 68 -3.94 24.91 8.75
CA ALA A 68 -4.24 24.45 10.09
C ALA A 68 -5.47 25.12 10.73
N VAL A 69 -6.02 26.20 10.14
CA VAL A 69 -7.31 26.78 10.57
C VAL A 69 -8.47 25.82 10.29
N LYS A 70 -8.30 24.91 9.32
CA LYS A 70 -9.29 23.88 8.98
C LYS A 70 -8.79 22.51 9.45
N PRO A 71 -9.60 21.74 10.20
CA PRO A 71 -9.22 20.38 10.57
C PRO A 71 -8.93 19.51 9.35
N ALA A 72 -7.90 18.67 9.43
CA ALA A 72 -7.55 17.74 8.37
C ALA A 72 -8.51 16.55 8.29
N CYS A 73 -8.84 16.10 7.06
CA CYS A 73 -9.27 14.73 6.83
C CYS A 73 -8.05 13.82 6.94
N VAL A 74 -8.08 12.83 7.84
CA VAL A 74 -6.92 11.99 8.14
C VAL A 74 -7.04 10.63 7.47
N TYR A 75 -6.00 10.23 6.74
CA TYR A 75 -5.78 8.87 6.27
C TYR A 75 -4.61 8.25 7.05
N VAL A 76 -4.83 7.05 7.60
CA VAL A 76 -3.79 6.30 8.32
C VAL A 76 -3.36 5.13 7.45
N ASN A 77 -2.10 5.15 7.02
CA ASN A 77 -1.48 4.03 6.33
C ASN A 77 -0.74 3.16 7.33
N GLN A 78 -0.94 1.85 7.27
CA GLN A 78 -0.07 0.86 7.91
C GLN A 78 0.59 0.09 6.77
N ASP A 79 1.89 -0.12 6.87
CA ASP A 79 2.57 -1.05 5.97
C ASP A 79 2.13 -2.49 6.25
N GLY A 80 2.51 -3.40 5.33
CA GLY A 80 2.25 -4.82 5.52
C GLY A 80 3.06 -5.41 6.66
N LEU A 81 2.95 -6.73 6.84
CA LEU A 81 3.84 -7.46 7.75
C LEU A 81 5.29 -7.25 7.30
N GLN A 82 6.11 -6.61 8.13
CA GLN A 82 7.57 -6.58 7.97
C GLN A 82 8.20 -7.92 8.33
#